data_AF-A0A9P0ZDE3-F1
#
_entry.id   AF-A0A9P0ZDE3-F1
#
_cell.length_a   1.000
_cell.length_b   1.000
_cell.length_c   1.000
_cell.angle_alpha   90.00
_cell.angle_beta   90.00
_cell.angle_gamma   90.00
#
_symmetry.space_group_name_H-M   'P 1'
#
loop_
_entity.id
_entity.type
_entity.pdbx_description
1 polymer ?
#
loop_
_entity_poly.entity_id
_entity_poly.type
_entity_poly.pdbx_seq_one_letter_code
_entity_poly.pdbx_strand_id
1 'polypeptide(L)'
;MAAAALPYSTITPKFRSKTCPKVLEAPEFCGLKSSGCVSARPGAAASSSSSSFSRLVASQLTSKSAGSKQQGGGVSVVAKLQVAINGFGRIGRNFLRCWHGRNDSPLEVVVVNDSAGVKSAAHLLKYDTMLGTFKADVKIIDNETISVDGKHIKVVSNRDPLKLPWADLGIDIVIEGTGVFVDGPGAGKHIQAGAKKVIITAPAKGADIPTYVVGVNEQDYYHDISNIISNASCTTNCLAPFVKVMDEELGMLREQ
;
A
#
# COMPACT_ATOMS: atom_id res chain seq x y z
N MET A 1 -2.24 59.75 -46.10
CA MET A 1 -3.63 59.75 -46.62
C MET A 1 -4.32 58.51 -46.09
N ALA A 2 -5.54 58.69 -45.57
CA ALA A 2 -6.31 57.70 -44.84
C ALA A 2 -7.08 56.73 -45.77
N ALA A 3 -7.30 55.50 -45.30
CA ALA A 3 -8.46 54.64 -45.60
C ALA A 3 -8.53 53.58 -44.49
N ALA A 4 -9.36 53.76 -43.45
CA ALA A 4 -10.78 53.39 -43.34
C ALA A 4 -10.95 52.01 -42.68
N ALA A 5 -11.37 52.04 -41.42
CA ALA A 5 -11.68 50.90 -40.56
C ALA A 5 -13.14 50.44 -40.72
N LEU A 6 -13.37 49.12 -40.60
CA LEU A 6 -14.70 48.51 -40.39
C LEU A 6 -14.69 47.75 -39.04
N PRO A 7 -15.81 47.72 -38.29
CA PRO A 7 -15.81 47.30 -36.90
C PRO A 7 -15.95 45.77 -36.74
N TYR A 8 -15.08 45.17 -35.93
CA TYR A 8 -15.24 43.80 -35.45
C TYR A 8 -16.09 43.82 -34.17
N SER A 9 -17.28 43.21 -34.21
CA SER A 9 -18.17 43.13 -33.06
C SER A 9 -17.66 42.11 -32.05
N THR A 10 -17.29 42.58 -30.86
CA THR A 10 -16.95 41.75 -29.70
C THR A 10 -18.21 41.08 -29.14
N ILE A 11 -18.37 39.77 -29.35
CA ILE A 11 -19.37 38.98 -28.63
C ILE A 11 -18.73 38.48 -27.34
N THR A 12 -19.06 39.13 -26.22
CA THR A 12 -18.74 38.67 -24.87
C THR A 12 -19.86 37.74 -24.37
N PRO A 13 -19.58 36.51 -23.91
CA PRO A 13 -20.59 35.71 -23.24
C PRO A 13 -20.83 36.28 -21.83
N LYS A 14 -22.03 36.80 -21.58
CA LYS A 14 -22.49 37.21 -20.25
C LYS A 14 -22.71 35.98 -19.37
N PHE A 15 -21.76 35.69 -18.48
CA PHE A 15 -21.99 34.79 -17.35
C PHE A 15 -22.88 35.48 -16.32
N ARG A 16 -24.09 34.95 -16.10
CA ARG A 16 -25.01 35.43 -15.08
C ARG A 16 -24.68 34.71 -13.77
N SER A 17 -23.93 35.36 -12.88
CA SER A 17 -23.71 34.85 -11.52
C SER A 17 -25.01 34.92 -10.72
N LYS A 18 -25.47 33.78 -10.20
CA LYS A 18 -26.36 33.74 -9.04
C LYS A 18 -25.49 33.46 -7.84
N THR A 19 -25.05 34.50 -7.15
CA THR A 19 -24.46 34.37 -5.82
C THR A 19 -25.58 34.25 -4.79
N CYS A 20 -25.48 33.24 -3.94
CA CYS A 20 -26.02 33.27 -2.59
C CYS A 20 -24.83 32.90 -1.68
N PRO A 21 -24.35 33.80 -0.79
CA PRO A 21 -23.16 33.52 -0.01
C PRO A 21 -23.55 32.68 1.20
N LYS A 22 -23.11 31.42 1.24
CA LYS A 22 -22.92 30.74 2.53
C LYS A 22 -21.50 31.03 2.97
N VAL A 23 -21.37 31.98 3.90
CA VAL A 23 -20.15 32.17 4.68
C VAL A 23 -19.93 30.89 5.46
N LEU A 24 -18.93 30.10 5.06
CA LEU A 24 -18.38 29.02 5.89
C LEU A 24 -17.23 29.65 6.69
N GLU A 25 -17.48 29.88 7.98
CA GLU A 25 -16.42 30.23 8.92
C GLU A 25 -15.40 29.09 8.97
N ALA A 26 -14.13 29.44 8.79
CA ALA A 26 -13.03 28.53 8.98
C ALA A 26 -12.83 28.32 10.50
N PRO A 27 -12.83 27.07 11.02
CA PRO A 27 -12.43 26.87 12.40
C PRO A 27 -10.92 27.08 12.52
N GLU A 28 -10.54 28.01 13.39
CA GLU A 28 -9.16 28.28 13.76
C GLU A 28 -8.48 27.03 14.32
N PHE A 29 -7.35 26.68 13.71
CA PHE A 29 -6.43 25.68 14.21
C PHE A 29 -5.72 26.22 15.45
N CYS A 30 -6.17 25.82 16.65
CA CYS A 30 -5.48 26.14 17.89
C CYS A 30 -4.91 24.86 18.53
N GLY A 31 -3.62 24.91 18.85
CA GLY A 31 -2.78 23.77 19.20
C GLY A 31 -3.06 23.13 20.56
N LEU A 32 -2.27 22.06 20.79
CA LEU A 32 -2.18 21.26 22.01
C LEU A 32 -2.36 22.08 23.30
N LYS A 33 -3.40 21.76 24.07
CA LYS A 33 -3.35 21.86 25.54
C LYS A 33 -3.95 20.62 26.18
N SER A 34 -3.18 20.06 27.08
CA SER A 34 -3.55 19.00 28.01
C SER A 34 -4.52 19.51 29.08
N SER A 35 -5.27 18.57 29.66
CA SER A 35 -5.82 18.50 31.03
C SER A 35 -7.34 18.39 31.09
N GLY A 36 -7.85 17.41 31.85
CA GLY A 36 -9.16 17.47 32.51
C GLY A 36 -10.12 16.34 32.18
N CYS A 37 -10.23 15.41 33.12
CA CYS A 37 -11.20 14.31 33.17
C CYS A 37 -12.63 14.75 33.58
N VAL A 38 -13.58 13.82 33.43
CA VAL A 38 -14.89 13.65 34.12
C VAL A 38 -16.16 14.09 33.36
N SER A 39 -16.86 13.16 32.71
CA SER A 39 -18.09 12.47 33.20
C SER A 39 -18.91 11.85 32.05
N ALA A 40 -19.64 10.79 32.37
CA ALA A 40 -20.24 9.83 31.45
C ALA A 40 -21.69 10.16 31.03
N ARG A 41 -22.08 9.72 29.82
CA ARG A 41 -23.27 8.84 29.57
C ARG A 41 -23.31 8.33 28.11
N PRO A 42 -23.99 7.19 27.84
CA PRO A 42 -23.69 6.31 26.71
C PRO A 42 -24.61 6.53 25.49
N GLY A 43 -24.05 6.37 24.29
CA GLY A 43 -24.84 6.30 23.07
C GLY A 43 -23.98 6.32 21.81
N ALA A 44 -24.00 5.21 21.07
CA ALA A 44 -23.52 5.04 19.68
C ALA A 44 -22.01 5.23 19.43
N ALA A 45 -21.23 4.17 19.68
CA ALA A 45 -19.86 4.06 19.18
C ALA A 45 -19.88 3.74 17.67
N ALA A 46 -19.48 4.73 16.86
CA ALA A 46 -19.03 4.53 15.50
C ALA A 46 -17.67 3.82 15.53
N SER A 47 -17.62 2.53 15.17
CA SER A 47 -16.39 1.74 15.13
C SER A 47 -15.91 1.52 13.70
N SER A 48 -14.86 2.27 13.35
CA SER A 48 -13.64 1.81 12.67
C SER A 48 -13.75 1.04 11.34
N SER A 49 -13.34 1.74 10.28
CA SER A 49 -13.02 1.29 8.92
C SER A 49 -11.96 0.18 8.80
N SER A 50 -11.30 -0.21 9.90
CA SER A 50 -10.35 -1.34 9.92
C SER A 50 -11.01 -2.71 9.78
N SER A 51 -12.32 -2.80 10.05
CA SER A 51 -13.07 -4.05 10.01
C SER A 51 -13.54 -4.46 8.61
N SER A 52 -13.39 -3.57 7.61
CA SER A 52 -13.81 -3.85 6.23
C SER A 52 -12.74 -4.65 5.47
N PHE A 53 -11.48 -4.23 5.59
CA PHE A 53 -10.37 -4.85 4.86
C PHE A 53 -10.05 -6.27 5.35
N SER A 54 -10.02 -6.48 6.66
CA SER A 54 -9.77 -7.81 7.24
C SER A 54 -10.86 -8.82 6.89
N ARG A 55 -12.13 -8.39 6.81
CA ARG A 55 -13.24 -9.23 6.33
C ARG A 55 -13.13 -9.57 4.86
N LEU A 56 -12.66 -8.65 4.03
CA LEU A 56 -12.51 -8.83 2.59
C LEU A 56 -11.35 -9.79 2.26
N VAL A 57 -10.27 -9.76 3.03
CA VAL A 57 -9.19 -10.75 2.93
C VAL A 57 -9.64 -12.11 3.48
N ALA A 58 -10.34 -12.14 4.61
CA ALA A 58 -10.86 -13.38 5.20
C ALA A 58 -11.89 -14.09 4.30
N SER A 59 -12.74 -13.33 3.58
CA SER A 59 -13.70 -13.92 2.64
C SER A 59 -13.02 -14.55 1.43
N GLN A 60 -11.90 -14.00 0.96
CA GLN A 60 -11.12 -14.60 -0.15
C GLN A 60 -10.38 -15.87 0.27
N LEU A 61 -10.07 -16.05 1.56
CA LEU A 61 -9.37 -17.23 2.09
C LEU A 61 -10.29 -18.42 2.41
N THR A 62 -11.62 -18.25 2.36
CA THR A 62 -12.59 -19.29 2.72
C THR A 62 -13.19 -19.96 1.49
N SER A 63 -12.40 -20.75 0.77
CA SER A 63 -12.92 -21.72 -0.19
C SER A 63 -13.32 -23.02 0.53
N LYS A 64 -14.62 -23.37 0.40
CA LYS A 64 -15.32 -24.63 0.70
C LYS A 64 -14.55 -25.70 1.50
N SER A 65 -14.95 -25.87 2.77
CA SER A 65 -15.09 -27.20 3.38
C SER A 65 -16.42 -27.25 4.13
N ALA A 66 -17.33 -28.08 3.63
CA ALA A 66 -18.61 -28.33 4.24
C ALA A 66 -18.48 -29.47 5.28
N GLY A 67 -18.88 -29.18 6.51
CA GLY A 67 -19.37 -30.18 7.47
C GLY A 67 -18.39 -30.68 8.54
N SER A 68 -18.46 -30.10 9.75
CA SER A 68 -18.90 -30.80 10.97
C SER A 68 -18.83 -29.85 12.19
N LYS A 69 -19.81 -29.96 13.08
CA LYS A 69 -19.84 -29.24 14.36
C LYS A 69 -18.81 -29.85 15.32
N GLN A 70 -18.01 -29.02 15.98
CA GLN A 70 -17.82 -29.08 17.44
C GLN A 70 -17.16 -27.80 17.99
N GLN A 71 -17.61 -27.44 19.21
CA GLN A 71 -17.19 -26.29 20.01
C GLN A 71 -15.84 -26.55 20.67
N GLY A 72 -15.01 -25.50 20.73
CA GLY A 72 -13.84 -25.41 21.60
C GLY A 72 -13.19 -24.06 21.37
N GLY A 73 -12.97 -23.28 22.44
CA GLY A 73 -12.36 -21.95 22.39
C GLY A 73 -10.95 -22.01 21.83
N GLY A 74 -10.82 -21.88 20.51
CA GLY A 74 -9.56 -21.78 19.80
C GLY A 74 -9.40 -20.36 19.28
N VAL A 75 -8.23 -19.76 19.52
CA VAL A 75 -7.77 -18.64 18.72
C VAL A 75 -7.91 -19.06 17.26
N SER A 76 -8.76 -18.37 16.50
CA SER A 76 -8.94 -18.61 15.08
C SER A 76 -7.59 -18.42 14.41
N VAL A 77 -6.88 -19.52 14.11
CA VAL A 77 -5.65 -19.48 13.33
C VAL A 77 -6.06 -19.18 11.90
N VAL A 78 -6.28 -17.91 11.62
CA VAL A 78 -6.46 -17.42 10.25
C VAL A 78 -5.13 -17.68 9.56
N ALA A 79 -5.14 -18.52 8.52
CA ALA A 79 -3.95 -18.80 7.74
C ALA A 79 -3.40 -17.47 7.19
N LYS A 80 -2.16 -17.14 7.58
CA LYS A 80 -1.48 -15.93 7.13
C LYS A 80 -0.84 -16.17 5.77
N LEU A 81 -0.91 -15.16 4.91
CA LEU A 81 -0.25 -15.14 3.61
C LEU A 81 1.26 -14.95 3.79
N GLN A 82 2.04 -15.81 3.15
CA GLN A 82 3.50 -15.79 3.19
C GLN A 82 4.02 -14.72 2.24
N VAL A 83 4.76 -13.75 2.78
CA VAL A 83 5.25 -12.59 2.03
C VAL A 83 6.77 -12.61 1.91
N ALA A 84 7.23 -12.40 0.68
CA ALA A 84 8.62 -12.13 0.34
C ALA A 84 8.81 -10.65 0.00
N ILE A 85 9.95 -10.08 0.38
CA ILE A 85 10.36 -8.73 -0.06
C ILE A 85 11.54 -8.87 -1.01
N ASN A 86 11.38 -8.51 -2.28
CA ASN A 86 12.49 -8.43 -3.21
C ASN A 86 13.05 -7.01 -3.26
N GLY A 87 14.31 -6.84 -2.83
CA GLY A 87 14.95 -5.53 -2.72
C GLY A 87 14.75 -4.89 -1.34
N PHE A 88 15.69 -5.13 -0.44
CA PHE A 88 15.67 -4.59 0.93
C PHE A 88 16.25 -3.17 1.05
N GLY A 89 15.92 -2.33 0.08
CA GLY A 89 16.25 -0.91 0.04
C GLY A 89 15.34 -0.07 0.94
N ARG A 90 15.21 1.23 0.64
CA ARG A 90 14.37 2.16 1.41
C ARG A 90 12.93 1.65 1.55
N ILE A 91 12.28 1.29 0.43
CA ILE A 91 10.88 0.84 0.43
C ILE A 91 10.73 -0.51 1.13
N GLY A 92 11.58 -1.50 0.83
CA GLY A 92 11.52 -2.82 1.46
C GLY A 92 11.66 -2.77 3.00
N ARG A 93 12.60 -1.98 3.52
CA ARG A 93 12.76 -1.79 4.98
C ARG A 93 11.59 -1.04 5.60
N ASN A 94 11.07 -0.02 4.92
CA ASN A 94 9.87 0.70 5.36
C ASN A 94 8.66 -0.24 5.41
N PHE A 95 8.48 -1.07 4.40
CA PHE A 95 7.40 -2.07 4.36
C PHE A 95 7.49 -3.00 5.57
N LEU A 96 8.67 -3.54 5.87
CA LEU A 96 8.86 -4.43 7.03
C LEU A 96 8.54 -3.71 8.35
N ARG A 97 9.03 -2.47 8.54
CA ARG A 97 8.72 -1.66 9.74
C ARG A 97 7.22 -1.37 9.86
N CYS A 98 6.55 -1.04 8.76
CA CYS A 98 5.11 -0.79 8.73
C CYS A 98 4.30 -2.06 9.01
N TRP A 99 4.71 -3.20 8.46
CA TRP A 99 4.10 -4.51 8.73
C TRP A 99 4.24 -4.87 10.22
N HIS A 100 5.43 -4.71 10.79
CA HIS A 100 5.70 -5.00 12.19
C HIS A 100 4.85 -4.13 13.13
N GLY A 101 4.65 -2.85 12.79
CA GLY A 101 3.82 -1.93 13.58
C GLY A 101 2.31 -2.19 13.51
N ARG A 102 1.83 -3.20 12.76
CA ARG A 102 0.41 -3.55 12.69
C ARG A 102 0.08 -4.69 13.67
N ASN A 103 -0.93 -4.46 14.52
CA ASN A 103 -1.36 -5.42 15.54
C ASN A 103 -2.02 -6.68 14.94
N ASP A 104 -2.82 -6.50 13.89
CA ASP A 104 -3.51 -7.60 13.20
C ASP A 104 -3.21 -7.51 11.70
N SER A 105 -2.34 -8.40 11.24
CA SER A 105 -1.90 -8.47 9.85
C SER A 105 -2.16 -9.87 9.31
N PRO A 106 -2.89 -10.00 8.19
CA PRO A 106 -3.05 -11.29 7.50
C PRO A 106 -1.76 -11.71 6.78
N LEU A 107 -0.73 -10.86 6.78
CA LEU A 107 0.56 -11.11 6.15
C LEU A 107 1.58 -11.59 7.18
N GLU A 108 2.44 -12.51 6.77
CA GLU A 108 3.65 -12.92 7.49
C GLU A 108 4.87 -12.74 6.58
N VAL A 109 5.80 -11.85 6.96
CA VAL A 109 7.04 -11.66 6.19
C VAL A 109 8.03 -12.74 6.58
N VAL A 110 8.36 -13.63 5.64
CA VAL A 110 9.22 -14.79 5.91
C VAL A 110 10.58 -14.73 5.23
N VAL A 111 10.70 -13.94 4.17
CA VAL A 111 11.95 -13.85 3.42
C VAL A 111 12.16 -12.47 2.82
N VAL A 112 13.41 -12.01 2.82
CA VAL A 112 13.86 -10.81 2.12
C VAL A 112 15.01 -11.16 1.20
N ASN A 113 15.01 -10.63 -0.02
CA ASN A 113 16.16 -10.70 -0.91
C ASN A 113 16.96 -9.40 -0.81
N ASP A 114 18.22 -9.51 -0.36
CA ASP A 114 19.15 -8.40 -0.26
C ASP A 114 20.55 -8.80 -0.73
N SER A 115 21.06 -8.06 -1.71
CA SER A 115 22.40 -8.27 -2.26
C SER A 115 23.53 -8.01 -1.26
N ALA A 116 23.29 -7.22 -0.21
CA ALA A 116 24.29 -6.86 0.80
C ALA A 116 24.37 -7.87 1.97
N GLY A 117 23.48 -8.87 2.00
CA GLY A 117 23.48 -9.95 2.98
C GLY A 117 22.99 -9.56 4.39
N VAL A 118 22.92 -10.57 5.27
CA VAL A 118 22.27 -10.49 6.59
C VAL A 118 22.78 -9.35 7.48
N LYS A 119 24.09 -9.15 7.56
CA LYS A 119 24.69 -8.12 8.44
C LYS A 119 24.23 -6.72 8.03
N SER A 120 24.27 -6.43 6.74
CA SER A 120 23.83 -5.14 6.19
C SER A 120 22.33 -4.97 6.38
N ALA A 121 21.55 -5.99 6.02
CA ALA A 121 20.09 -5.98 6.17
C ALA A 121 19.66 -5.68 7.62
N ALA A 122 20.22 -6.39 8.61
CA ALA A 122 19.92 -6.19 10.02
C ALA A 122 20.31 -4.78 10.50
N HIS A 123 21.51 -4.31 10.14
CA HIS A 123 21.99 -3.00 10.55
C HIS A 123 21.12 -1.86 9.98
N LEU A 124 20.86 -1.89 8.66
CA LEU A 124 20.04 -0.88 7.99
C LEU A 124 18.56 -0.96 8.34
N LEU A 125 18.09 -2.13 8.78
CA LEU A 125 16.75 -2.26 9.36
C LEU A 125 16.69 -1.61 10.75
N LYS A 126 17.72 -1.78 11.58
CA LYS A 126 17.77 -1.22 12.94
C LYS A 126 17.99 0.28 12.94
N TYR A 127 18.87 0.80 12.09
CA TYR A 127 19.25 2.21 12.06
C TYR A 127 18.89 2.84 10.72
N ASP A 128 18.00 3.82 10.75
CA ASP A 128 17.59 4.59 9.58
C ASP A 128 17.71 6.09 9.89
N THR A 129 18.30 6.86 8.97
CA THR A 129 18.55 8.29 9.19
C THR A 129 17.27 9.12 9.24
N MET A 130 16.22 8.72 8.49
CA MET A 130 14.97 9.48 8.42
C MET A 130 13.96 9.02 9.46
N LEU A 131 13.87 7.70 9.69
CA LEU A 131 12.90 7.12 10.62
C LEU A 131 13.46 6.90 12.04
N GLY A 132 14.76 7.11 12.22
CA GLY A 132 15.47 6.80 13.45
C GLY A 132 15.64 5.29 13.72
N THR A 133 16.03 5.00 14.95
CA THR A 133 16.26 3.63 15.42
C THR A 133 14.94 2.87 15.53
N PHE A 134 14.89 1.69 14.91
CA PHE A 134 13.74 0.81 14.97
C PHE A 134 13.57 0.25 16.38
N LYS A 135 12.41 0.47 17.00
CA LYS A 135 12.08 0.02 18.35
C LYS A 135 11.64 -1.46 18.40
N ALA A 136 12.35 -2.31 17.67
CA ALA A 136 12.22 -3.76 17.71
C ALA A 136 13.58 -4.38 18.05
N ASP A 137 13.57 -5.56 18.67
CA ASP A 137 14.74 -6.38 18.91
C ASP A 137 15.17 -7.06 17.60
N VAL A 138 16.11 -6.44 16.89
CA VAL A 138 16.66 -6.94 15.63
C VAL A 138 17.95 -7.68 15.92
N LYS A 139 17.94 -8.99 15.70
CA LYS A 139 19.08 -9.89 15.95
C LYS A 139 19.45 -10.66 14.70
N ILE A 140 20.75 -10.93 14.55
CA ILE A 140 21.24 -11.90 13.57
C ILE A 140 21.24 -13.25 14.26
N ILE A 141 20.53 -14.23 13.69
CA ILE A 141 20.48 -15.59 14.23
C ILE A 141 21.60 -16.43 13.62
N ASP A 142 21.76 -16.34 12.31
CA ASP A 142 22.78 -17.05 11.55
C ASP A 142 23.17 -16.26 10.28
N ASN A 143 23.89 -16.89 9.34
CA ASN A 143 24.37 -16.24 8.12
C ASN A 143 23.27 -15.93 7.09
N GLU A 144 22.07 -16.49 7.26
CA GLU A 144 20.93 -16.36 6.34
C GLU A 144 19.65 -15.90 7.06
N THR A 145 19.66 -15.59 8.35
CA THR A 145 18.43 -15.33 9.11
C THR A 145 18.58 -14.15 10.08
N ILE A 146 17.61 -13.24 10.03
CA ILE A 146 17.41 -12.21 11.04
C ILE A 146 16.17 -12.52 11.87
N SER A 147 16.16 -12.10 13.13
CA SER A 147 15.00 -12.11 14.01
C SER A 147 14.56 -10.67 14.31
N VAL A 148 13.26 -10.40 14.25
CA VAL A 148 12.64 -9.13 14.61
C VAL A 148 11.57 -9.41 15.65
N ASP A 149 11.86 -9.10 16.92
CA ASP A 149 11.02 -9.45 18.08
C ASP A 149 10.61 -10.94 18.10
N GLY A 150 11.57 -11.83 17.82
CA GLY A 150 11.35 -13.28 17.78
C GLY A 150 10.78 -13.81 16.46
N LYS A 151 10.36 -12.95 15.52
CA LYS A 151 9.91 -13.38 14.19
C LYS A 151 11.12 -13.61 13.29
N HIS A 152 11.28 -14.83 12.80
CA HIS A 152 12.41 -15.21 11.94
C HIS A 152 12.13 -14.86 10.48
N ILE A 153 13.08 -14.18 9.85
CA ILE A 153 13.01 -13.74 8.46
C ILE A 153 14.29 -14.18 7.77
N LYS A 154 14.14 -15.05 6.77
CA LYS A 154 15.27 -15.51 5.96
C LYS A 154 15.76 -14.35 5.07
N VAL A 155 17.06 -14.21 4.92
CA VAL A 155 17.71 -13.29 4.01
C VAL A 155 18.39 -14.12 2.93
N VAL A 156 17.90 -13.98 1.71
CA VAL A 156 18.52 -14.57 0.52
C VAL A 156 19.23 -13.48 -0.27
N SER A 157 20.15 -13.87 -1.14
CA SER A 157 20.89 -12.95 -1.99
C SER A 157 21.00 -13.51 -3.40
N ASN A 158 20.14 -13.04 -4.30
CA ASN A 158 20.24 -13.35 -5.71
C ASN A 158 19.75 -12.18 -6.57
N ARG A 159 20.47 -11.89 -7.66
CA ARG A 159 20.06 -10.84 -8.61
C ARG A 159 19.05 -11.33 -9.63
N ASP A 160 18.98 -12.64 -9.86
CA ASP A 160 18.05 -13.25 -10.79
C ASP A 160 16.83 -13.78 -10.04
N PRO A 161 15.63 -13.18 -10.24
CA PRO A 161 14.42 -13.62 -9.55
C PRO A 161 14.05 -15.08 -9.78
N LEU A 162 14.44 -15.67 -10.92
CA LEU A 162 14.15 -17.06 -11.26
C LEU A 162 14.85 -18.07 -10.34
N LYS A 163 15.93 -17.64 -9.66
CA LYS A 163 16.72 -18.48 -8.76
C LYS A 163 16.34 -18.30 -7.29
N LEU A 164 15.32 -17.48 -7.02
CA LEU A 164 14.85 -17.27 -5.65
C LEU A 164 13.91 -18.42 -5.25
N PRO A 165 13.99 -18.90 -3.99
CA PRO A 165 13.31 -20.12 -3.57
C PRO A 165 11.84 -19.87 -3.19
N TRP A 166 11.05 -19.22 -4.05
CA TRP A 166 9.67 -18.85 -3.72
C TRP A 166 8.75 -20.06 -3.61
N ALA A 167 8.89 -21.02 -4.53
CA ALA A 167 8.14 -22.27 -4.48
C ALA A 167 8.41 -23.04 -3.17
N ASP A 168 9.69 -23.22 -2.83
CA ASP A 168 10.11 -23.99 -1.65
C ASP A 168 9.63 -23.35 -0.34
N LEU A 169 9.56 -22.01 -0.31
CA LEU A 169 9.09 -21.24 0.85
C LEU A 169 7.58 -20.99 0.84
N GLY A 170 6.84 -21.47 -0.17
CA GLY A 170 5.40 -21.31 -0.28
C GLY A 170 4.93 -19.85 -0.35
N ILE A 171 5.68 -19.00 -1.05
CA ILE A 171 5.41 -17.55 -1.09
C ILE A 171 4.11 -17.23 -1.83
N ASP A 172 3.20 -16.55 -1.15
CA ASP A 172 1.94 -16.09 -1.74
C ASP A 172 2.14 -14.74 -2.45
N ILE A 173 2.84 -13.80 -1.79
CA ILE A 173 2.99 -12.42 -2.29
C ILE A 173 4.46 -12.02 -2.29
N VAL A 174 4.94 -11.50 -3.41
CA VAL A 174 6.22 -10.80 -3.50
C VAL A 174 5.96 -9.30 -3.53
N ILE A 175 6.62 -8.57 -2.64
CA ILE A 175 6.74 -7.12 -2.69
C ILE A 175 7.99 -6.80 -3.52
N GLU A 176 7.79 -6.35 -4.76
CA GLU A 176 8.85 -6.00 -5.68
C GLU A 176 9.29 -4.55 -5.48
N GLY A 177 10.33 -4.38 -4.66
CA GLY A 177 10.87 -3.11 -4.19
C GLY A 177 12.24 -2.74 -4.76
N THR A 178 12.75 -3.48 -5.76
CA THR A 178 14.06 -3.17 -6.36
C THR A 178 14.01 -1.96 -7.30
N GLY A 179 12.85 -1.71 -7.92
CA GLY A 179 12.70 -0.73 -9.00
C GLY A 179 13.25 -1.18 -10.36
N VAL A 180 13.78 -2.41 -10.45
CA VAL A 180 14.32 -2.97 -11.70
C VAL A 180 13.24 -3.71 -12.47
N PHE A 181 12.49 -4.58 -11.79
CA PHE A 181 11.48 -5.47 -12.38
C PHE A 181 10.10 -4.83 -12.35
N VAL A 182 9.92 -3.76 -13.12
CA VAL A 182 8.69 -2.95 -13.14
C VAL A 182 7.78 -3.24 -14.35
N ASP A 183 8.12 -4.20 -15.19
CA ASP A 183 7.32 -4.64 -16.34
C ASP A 183 6.79 -6.06 -16.15
N GLY A 184 5.85 -6.47 -17.01
CA GLY A 184 5.24 -7.81 -16.97
C GLY A 184 6.28 -8.94 -17.05
N PRO A 185 7.21 -8.93 -18.03
CA PRO A 185 8.23 -9.95 -18.15
C PRO A 185 9.20 -10.01 -16.97
N GLY A 186 9.63 -8.85 -16.42
CA GLY A 186 10.53 -8.78 -15.29
C GLY A 186 9.89 -9.28 -14.00
N ALA A 187 8.74 -8.72 -13.64
CA ALA A 187 7.99 -9.12 -12.44
C ALA A 187 7.48 -10.57 -12.55
N GLY A 188 7.12 -11.03 -13.76
CA GLY A 188 6.69 -12.39 -14.04
C GLY A 188 7.72 -13.47 -13.71
N LYS A 189 9.00 -13.12 -13.59
CA LYS A 189 10.03 -14.06 -13.12
C LYS A 189 9.79 -14.52 -11.68
N HIS A 190 9.19 -13.69 -10.83
CA HIS A 190 8.83 -14.11 -9.47
C HIS A 190 7.71 -15.16 -9.49
N ILE A 191 6.75 -15.02 -10.40
CA ILE A 191 5.68 -16.01 -10.59
C ILE A 191 6.28 -17.33 -11.07
N GLN A 192 7.20 -17.28 -12.04
CA GLN A 192 7.90 -18.45 -12.55
C GLN A 192 8.74 -19.16 -11.47
N ALA A 193 9.31 -18.41 -10.53
CA ALA A 193 10.02 -18.95 -9.37
C ALA A 193 9.08 -19.53 -8.27
N GLY A 194 7.76 -19.41 -8.43
CA GLY A 194 6.76 -20.05 -7.59
C GLY A 194 5.93 -19.13 -6.70
N ALA A 195 6.11 -17.81 -6.79
CA ALA A 195 5.22 -16.88 -6.09
C ALA A 195 3.83 -16.84 -6.74
N LYS A 196 2.77 -16.65 -5.96
CA LYS A 196 1.40 -16.58 -6.51
C LYS A 196 1.03 -15.20 -7.04
N LYS A 197 1.53 -14.12 -6.41
CA LYS A 197 1.24 -12.73 -6.78
C LYS A 197 2.44 -11.81 -6.56
N VAL A 198 2.55 -10.77 -7.37
CA VAL A 198 3.60 -9.75 -7.29
C VAL A 198 2.98 -8.36 -7.18
N ILE A 199 3.45 -7.58 -6.21
CA ILE A 199 3.08 -6.18 -6.02
C ILE A 199 4.31 -5.31 -6.28
N ILE A 200 4.29 -4.57 -7.37
CA ILE A 200 5.35 -3.63 -7.74
C ILE A 200 5.17 -2.33 -6.94
N THR A 201 6.20 -1.89 -6.22
CA THR A 201 6.14 -0.66 -5.40
C THR A 201 6.53 0.60 -6.19
N ALA A 202 6.28 0.61 -7.49
CA ALA A 202 6.61 1.65 -8.43
C ALA A 202 5.61 1.62 -9.60
N PRO A 203 5.50 2.69 -10.42
CA PRO A 203 4.72 2.64 -11.65
C PRO A 203 5.18 1.49 -12.54
N ALA A 204 4.22 0.67 -12.97
CA ALA A 204 4.51 -0.37 -13.93
C ALA A 204 4.88 0.22 -15.30
N LYS A 205 5.74 -0.48 -16.03
CA LYS A 205 6.02 -0.25 -17.44
C LYS A 205 5.14 -1.20 -18.26
N GLY A 206 4.30 -0.62 -19.11
CA GLY A 206 3.28 -1.36 -19.87
C GLY A 206 1.88 -1.06 -19.35
N ALA A 207 0.91 -1.06 -20.26
CA ALA A 207 -0.49 -0.77 -19.96
C ALA A 207 -1.26 -2.00 -19.43
N ASP A 208 -0.62 -3.17 -19.43
CA ASP A 208 -1.18 -4.47 -19.08
C ASP A 208 -1.19 -4.74 -17.57
N ILE A 209 -0.41 -3.99 -16.78
CA ILE A 209 -0.36 -4.16 -15.33
C ILE A 209 -1.37 -3.21 -14.66
N PRO A 210 -2.45 -3.73 -14.06
CA PRO A 210 -3.40 -2.89 -13.37
C PRO A 210 -2.75 -2.21 -12.16
N THR A 211 -3.06 -0.92 -12.01
CA THR A 211 -2.52 -0.05 -10.98
C THR A 211 -3.62 0.36 -10.01
N TYR A 212 -3.37 0.17 -8.72
CA TYR A 212 -4.34 0.48 -7.67
C TYR A 212 -3.74 1.46 -6.69
N VAL A 213 -4.54 2.46 -6.31
CA VAL A 213 -4.24 3.45 -5.27
C VAL A 213 -5.33 3.33 -4.21
N VAL A 214 -4.91 3.03 -2.98
CA VAL A 214 -5.80 2.87 -1.84
C VAL A 214 -6.48 4.20 -1.51
N GLY A 215 -7.80 4.16 -1.27
CA GLY A 215 -8.71 5.30 -1.13
C GLY A 215 -9.31 5.81 -2.44
N VAL A 216 -8.84 5.33 -3.59
CA VAL A 216 -9.20 5.86 -4.91
C VAL A 216 -9.95 4.80 -5.73
N ASN A 217 -9.25 3.71 -6.08
CA ASN A 217 -9.75 2.67 -7.00
C ASN A 217 -9.48 1.24 -6.51
N GLU A 218 -9.20 1.03 -5.22
CA GLU A 218 -8.98 -0.29 -4.65
C GLU A 218 -10.22 -1.21 -4.75
N GLN A 219 -11.42 -0.63 -4.85
CA GLN A 219 -12.66 -1.38 -5.04
C GLN A 219 -12.71 -2.11 -6.39
N ASP A 220 -11.90 -1.67 -7.36
CA ASP A 220 -11.80 -2.28 -8.69
C ASP A 220 -10.80 -3.45 -8.72
N TYR A 221 -10.17 -3.76 -7.58
CA TYR A 221 -9.30 -4.91 -7.46
C TYR A 221 -10.10 -6.21 -7.41
N TYR A 222 -9.82 -7.10 -8.35
CA TYR A 222 -10.28 -8.48 -8.31
C TYR A 222 -9.08 -9.43 -8.39
N HIS A 223 -9.10 -10.44 -7.52
CA HIS A 223 -7.96 -11.36 -7.34
C HIS A 223 -7.53 -12.03 -8.65
N ASP A 224 -8.50 -12.44 -9.47
CA ASP A 224 -8.30 -13.27 -10.66
C ASP A 224 -7.91 -12.50 -11.93
N ILE A 225 -7.96 -11.16 -11.90
CA ILE A 225 -7.67 -10.33 -13.08
C ILE A 225 -6.19 -10.36 -13.44
N SER A 226 -5.32 -10.19 -12.45
CA SER A 226 -3.88 -10.17 -12.67
C SER A 226 -3.10 -10.66 -11.45
N ASN A 227 -2.06 -11.44 -11.73
CA ASN A 227 -1.08 -11.89 -10.73
C ASN A 227 0.04 -10.86 -10.52
N ILE A 228 0.10 -9.80 -11.33
CA ILE A 228 1.07 -8.72 -11.19
C ILE A 228 0.29 -7.40 -11.12
N ILE A 229 0.49 -6.65 -10.05
CA ILE A 229 -0.17 -5.36 -9.84
C ILE A 229 0.85 -4.29 -9.45
N SER A 230 0.51 -3.03 -9.68
CA SER A 230 1.32 -1.88 -9.27
C SER A 230 0.62 -1.07 -8.19
N ASN A 231 1.39 -0.63 -7.20
CA ASN A 231 0.96 0.34 -6.19
C ASN A 231 1.34 1.79 -6.59
N ALA A 232 1.50 2.04 -7.89
CA ALA A 232 1.84 3.34 -8.49
C ALA A 232 3.14 3.97 -7.94
N SER A 233 3.30 5.29 -8.13
CA SER A 233 4.38 6.08 -7.52
C SER A 233 3.92 6.74 -6.23
N CYS A 234 4.87 7.22 -5.42
CA CYS A 234 4.57 8.05 -4.25
C CYS A 234 3.83 9.35 -4.63
N THR A 235 4.19 9.99 -5.75
CA THR A 235 3.50 11.18 -6.25
C THR A 235 2.06 10.87 -6.65
N THR A 236 1.82 9.73 -7.31
CA THR A 236 0.47 9.28 -7.67
C THR A 236 -0.38 9.01 -6.44
N ASN A 237 0.16 8.32 -5.43
CA ASN A 237 -0.55 8.07 -4.17
C ASN A 237 -0.86 9.37 -3.41
N CYS A 238 0.00 10.38 -3.51
CA CYS A 238 -0.24 11.70 -2.92
C CYS A 238 -1.35 12.45 -3.67
N LEU A 239 -1.30 12.47 -5.02
CA LEU A 239 -2.15 13.33 -5.84
C LEU A 239 -3.55 12.73 -6.10
N ALA A 240 -3.64 11.42 -6.32
CA ALA A 240 -4.87 10.78 -6.80
C ALA A 240 -6.10 10.97 -5.87
N PRO A 241 -5.98 10.94 -4.53
CA PRO A 241 -7.12 11.22 -3.65
C PRO A 241 -7.68 12.64 -3.82
N PHE A 242 -6.82 13.65 -4.00
CA PHE A 242 -7.26 15.03 -4.23
C PHE A 242 -7.95 15.17 -5.58
N VAL A 243 -7.39 14.56 -6.62
CA VAL A 243 -7.98 14.56 -7.96
C VAL A 243 -9.35 13.90 -7.94
N LYS A 244 -9.51 12.76 -7.24
CA LYS A 244 -10.80 12.08 -7.09
C LYS A 244 -11.87 12.99 -6.50
N VAL A 245 -11.58 13.63 -5.36
CA VAL A 245 -12.55 14.53 -4.70
C VAL A 245 -12.88 15.74 -5.59
N MET A 246 -11.87 16.33 -6.24
CA MET A 246 -12.11 17.45 -7.15
C MET A 246 -12.96 17.06 -8.35
N ASP A 247 -12.74 15.89 -8.94
CA ASP A 247 -13.50 15.41 -10.09
C ASP A 247 -14.95 15.06 -9.70
N GLU A 248 -15.14 14.38 -8.57
CA GLU A 248 -16.46 14.00 -8.05
C GLU A 248 -17.32 15.21 -7.66
N GLU A 249 -16.73 16.24 -7.03
CA GLU A 249 -17.47 17.40 -6.52
C GLU A 249 -17.61 18.54 -7.56
N LEU A 250 -16.59 18.75 -8.39
CA LEU A 250 -16.50 19.93 -9.26
C LEU A 250 -16.56 19.58 -10.76
N GLY A 251 -16.30 18.33 -11.13
CA GLY A 251 -16.19 17.90 -12.53
C GLY A 251 -14.98 18.53 -13.23
N MET A 252 -13.87 17.79 -13.33
CA MET A 252 -12.66 18.36 -13.93
C MET A 252 -12.75 18.40 -15.46
N LEU A 253 -12.72 19.62 -16.00
CA LEU A 253 -12.54 19.84 -17.44
C LEU A 253 -11.05 19.70 -17.78
N ARG A 254 -10.74 18.93 -18.82
CA ARG A 254 -9.39 18.87 -19.39
C ARG A 254 -9.36 19.80 -20.61
N GLU A 255 -8.40 20.71 -20.67
CA GLU A 255 -8.07 21.37 -21.94
C GLU A 255 -7.42 20.32 -22.86
N GLN A 256 -7.96 20.21 -24.08
CA GLN A 256 -7.46 19.32 -25.14
C GLN A 256 -6.27 19.95 -25.88
#